data_AF-A0A6L2LGW3-F1
#
_entry.id   AF-A0A6L2LGW3-F1
#
_cell.length_a   1.000
_cell.length_b   1.000
_cell.length_c   1.000
_cell.angle_alpha   90.00
_cell.angle_beta   90.00
_cell.angle_gamma   90.00
#
_symmetry.space_group_name_H-M   'P 1'
#
loop_
_entity.id
_entity.type
_entity.pdbx_description
1 polymer ?
#
loop_
_entity_poly.entity_id
_entity_poly.type
_entity_poly.pdbx_seq_one_letter_code
_entity_poly.pdbx_strand_id
1 'polypeptide(L)'
;MERHCPPAFDRKECLVPPPNGYKDPIRWPKSKNECWYRNVPYDWINKQKSNQHWLRKEGEKFYFPGGGTMFPNGVSAYVDLMTNLIPGMKDGTVRTAIDTGCGVASWGGDLLDRGILTVSLAPRDNHEAQVQFALERDA
;
A
#
# COMPACT_ATOMS: atom_id res chain seq x y z
N MET A 1 -24.31 4.82 16.69
CA MET A 1 -23.27 5.86 16.78
C MET A 1 -23.71 7.04 15.95
N GLU A 2 -23.91 8.16 16.60
CA GLU A 2 -24.41 9.38 15.99
C GLU A 2 -23.27 10.02 15.16
N ARG A 3 -23.42 10.07 13.83
CA ARG A 3 -22.41 10.57 12.88
C ARG A 3 -22.49 12.08 12.69
N HIS A 4 -22.79 12.83 13.75
CA HIS A 4 -22.89 14.27 13.68
C HIS A 4 -21.57 14.87 14.16
N CYS A 5 -20.90 15.64 13.30
CA CYS A 5 -19.80 16.48 13.76
C CYS A 5 -20.34 17.47 14.81
N PRO A 6 -19.59 17.75 15.88
CA PRO A 6 -19.97 18.78 16.82
C PRO A 6 -19.97 20.18 16.16
N PRO A 7 -20.55 21.20 16.82
CA PRO A 7 -20.60 22.57 16.31
C PRO A 7 -19.22 23.12 15.94
N ALA A 8 -19.18 24.19 15.14
CA ALA A 8 -17.96 24.69 14.52
C ALA A 8 -16.78 24.95 15.48
N PHE A 9 -17.05 25.26 16.76
CA PHE A 9 -16.04 25.51 17.79
C PHE A 9 -15.33 24.23 18.26
N ASP A 10 -15.98 23.07 18.20
CA ASP A 10 -15.46 21.75 18.61
C ASP A 10 -15.11 20.85 17.42
N ARG A 11 -15.16 21.39 16.19
CA ARG A 11 -14.98 20.64 14.94
C ARG A 11 -13.61 19.95 14.80
N LYS A 12 -12.63 20.29 15.65
CA LYS A 12 -11.31 19.64 15.70
C LYS A 12 -11.40 18.15 16.06
N GLU A 13 -12.50 17.71 16.67
CA GLU A 13 -12.72 16.29 16.99
C GLU A 13 -13.44 15.52 15.88
N CYS A 14 -13.84 16.18 14.78
CA CYS A 14 -14.51 15.48 13.69
C CYS A 14 -13.53 14.86 12.70
N LEU A 15 -13.90 13.68 12.18
CA LEU A 15 -13.21 13.07 11.06
C LEU A 15 -13.26 14.00 9.84
N VAL A 16 -12.13 14.15 9.15
CA VAL A 16 -12.06 14.86 7.87
C VAL A 16 -12.83 14.02 6.83
N PRO A 17 -13.85 14.59 6.16
CA PRO A 17 -14.58 13.85 5.14
C PRO A 17 -13.64 13.52 3.97
N PRO A 18 -13.85 12.38 3.30
CA PRO A 18 -13.05 12.04 2.14
C PRO A 18 -13.27 13.06 1.00
N PRO A 19 -12.27 13.29 0.13
CA PRO A 19 -12.40 14.19 -1.01
C PRO A 19 -13.56 13.81 -1.94
N ASN A 20 -14.12 14.79 -2.66
CA ASN A 20 -15.20 14.54 -3.61
C ASN A 20 -14.83 13.45 -4.63
N GLY A 21 -15.67 12.42 -4.74
CA GLY A 21 -15.47 11.30 -5.66
C GLY A 21 -14.45 10.25 -5.19
N TYR A 22 -13.89 10.38 -3.98
CA TYR A 22 -13.18 9.29 -3.34
C TYR A 22 -14.09 8.06 -3.23
N LYS A 23 -13.56 6.89 -3.53
CA LYS A 23 -14.27 5.61 -3.55
C LYS A 23 -13.89 4.80 -2.32
N ASP A 24 -14.79 3.96 -1.84
CA ASP A 24 -14.45 3.02 -0.77
C ASP A 24 -13.25 2.16 -1.19
N PRO A 25 -12.21 2.01 -0.35
CA PRO A 25 -11.05 1.20 -0.66
C PRO A 25 -11.43 -0.22 -1.04
N ILE A 26 -10.68 -0.78 -1.98
CA ILE A 26 -10.79 -2.19 -2.32
C ILE A 26 -10.37 -2.97 -1.07
N ARG A 27 -11.07 -4.06 -0.74
CA ARG A 27 -10.73 -4.86 0.44
C ARG A 27 -9.57 -5.82 0.17
N TRP A 28 -8.78 -6.11 1.19
CA TRP A 28 -7.86 -7.24 1.19
C TRP A 28 -8.57 -8.56 0.84
N PRO A 29 -7.92 -9.49 0.09
CA PRO A 29 -6.57 -9.45 -0.46
C PRO A 29 -6.45 -8.78 -1.83
N LYS A 30 -7.56 -8.34 -2.41
CA LYS A 30 -7.57 -7.81 -3.78
C LYS A 30 -6.83 -6.47 -3.86
N SER A 31 -6.95 -5.66 -2.81
CA SER A 31 -6.28 -4.37 -2.65
C SER A 31 -4.76 -4.45 -2.78
N LYS A 32 -4.15 -5.60 -2.47
CA LYS A 32 -2.71 -5.85 -2.67
C LYS A 32 -2.25 -5.48 -4.08
N ASN A 33 -3.07 -5.84 -5.07
CA ASN A 33 -2.72 -5.76 -6.48
C ASN A 33 -3.44 -4.65 -7.24
N GLU A 34 -4.48 -4.04 -6.65
CA GLU A 34 -5.23 -2.96 -7.30
C GLU A 34 -5.77 -1.93 -6.32
N CYS A 35 -5.82 -0.66 -6.74
CA CYS A 35 -6.53 0.40 -6.02
C CYS A 35 -7.24 1.36 -6.99
N TRP A 36 -8.13 2.20 -6.46
CA TRP A 36 -8.85 3.18 -7.27
C TRP A 36 -7.92 4.31 -7.71
N TYR A 37 -7.85 4.57 -9.01
CA TYR A 37 -7.12 5.72 -9.54
C TYR A 37 -7.61 7.05 -8.94
N ARG A 38 -8.92 7.15 -8.70
CA ARG A 38 -9.56 8.34 -8.14
C ARG A 38 -9.14 8.64 -6.70
N ASN A 39 -8.71 7.64 -5.93
CA ASN A 39 -8.28 7.79 -4.54
C ASN A 39 -6.84 8.32 -4.44
N VAL A 40 -6.05 8.14 -5.50
CA VAL A 40 -4.64 8.58 -5.58
C VAL A 40 -4.38 9.31 -6.92
N PRO A 41 -5.09 10.42 -7.23
CA PRO A 41 -5.16 10.99 -8.57
C PRO A 41 -3.93 11.85 -8.93
N TYR A 42 -2.73 11.33 -8.72
CA TYR A 42 -1.47 12.02 -9.01
C TYR A 42 -0.95 11.61 -10.38
N ASP A 43 -1.42 12.27 -11.44
CA ASP A 43 -1.08 11.94 -12.83
C ASP A 43 0.41 11.91 -13.15
N TRP A 44 1.21 12.66 -12.39
CA TRP A 44 2.65 12.75 -12.61
C TRP A 44 3.38 11.45 -12.21
N ILE A 45 2.88 10.64 -11.26
CA ILE A 45 3.59 9.42 -10.79
C ILE A 45 3.62 8.34 -11.88
N ASN A 46 2.54 8.25 -12.66
CA ASN A 46 2.47 7.42 -13.86
C ASN A 46 3.47 7.86 -14.92
N LYS A 47 3.70 9.17 -15.06
CA LYS A 47 4.60 9.72 -16.09
C LYS A 47 6.08 9.63 -15.70
N GLN A 48 6.41 9.88 -14.43
CA GLN A 48 7.80 9.86 -13.95
C GLN A 48 8.35 8.45 -13.73
N LYS A 49 7.51 7.49 -13.34
CA LYS A 49 7.96 6.13 -13.01
C LYS A 49 7.42 5.04 -13.93
N SER A 50 6.90 5.41 -15.12
CA SER A 50 6.42 4.49 -16.17
C SER A 50 7.44 3.41 -16.53
N ASN A 51 8.73 3.77 -16.55
CA ASN A 51 9.83 2.87 -16.94
C ASN A 51 10.12 1.78 -15.90
N GLN A 52 9.57 1.88 -14.69
CA GLN A 52 9.87 0.95 -13.60
C GLN A 52 8.82 -0.16 -13.45
N HIS A 53 7.78 -0.17 -14.29
CA HIS A 53 6.73 -1.20 -14.40
C HIS A 53 5.99 -1.60 -13.11
N TRP A 54 6.24 -0.95 -11.97
CA TRP A 54 5.62 -1.26 -10.67
C TRP A 54 4.17 -0.78 -10.55
N LEU A 55 3.73 0.11 -11.44
CA LEU A 55 2.37 0.68 -11.50
C LEU A 55 1.87 0.69 -12.93
N ARG A 56 0.64 0.25 -13.14
CA ARG A 56 -0.08 0.37 -14.42
C ARG A 56 -1.45 0.96 -14.17
N LYS A 57 -1.89 1.92 -14.98
CA LYS A 57 -3.26 2.41 -14.95
C LYS A 57 -4.06 1.72 -16.05
N GLU A 58 -5.16 1.08 -15.69
CA GLU A 58 -6.12 0.54 -16.64
C GLU A 58 -7.54 0.95 -16.21
N GLY A 59 -8.23 1.71 -17.06
CA GLY A 59 -9.53 2.29 -16.74
C GLY A 59 -9.50 3.15 -15.47
N GLU A 60 -10.35 2.80 -14.50
CA GLU A 60 -10.48 3.51 -13.21
C GLU A 60 -9.56 2.98 -12.11
N LYS A 61 -8.65 2.05 -12.43
CA LYS A 61 -7.80 1.39 -11.43
C LYS A 61 -6.32 1.54 -11.73
N PHE A 62 -5.57 1.55 -10.65
CA PHE A 62 -4.16 1.25 -10.66
C PHE A 62 -3.96 -0.23 -10.35
N TYR A 63 -2.98 -0.84 -11.02
CA TYR A 63 -2.53 -2.20 -10.83
C TYR A 63 -1.06 -2.21 -10.45
N PHE A 64 -0.72 -3.09 -9.52
CA PHE A 64 0.61 -3.24 -8.95
C PHE A 64 1.14 -4.63 -9.31
N PRO A 65 1.81 -4.82 -10.46
CA PRO A 65 2.33 -6.12 -10.87
C PRO A 65 3.48 -6.66 -10.00
N GLY A 66 3.80 -6.00 -8.88
CA GLY A 66 4.80 -6.45 -7.91
C GLY A 66 6.25 -6.19 -8.30
N GLY A 67 6.50 -5.65 -9.50
CA GLY A 67 7.83 -5.29 -10.00
C GLY A 67 8.37 -3.98 -9.42
N GLY A 68 9.59 -3.63 -9.84
CA GLY A 68 10.27 -2.38 -9.50
C GLY A 68 11.78 -2.53 -9.65
N THR A 69 12.55 -1.47 -9.40
CA THR A 69 14.03 -1.55 -9.43
C THR A 69 14.60 -2.55 -8.42
N MET A 70 13.94 -2.71 -7.27
CA MET A 70 14.38 -3.63 -6.21
C MET A 70 13.87 -5.07 -6.37
N PHE A 71 12.75 -5.26 -7.08
CA PHE A 71 12.10 -6.56 -7.25
C PHE A 71 11.90 -6.87 -8.74
N PRO A 72 12.98 -7.17 -9.49
CA PRO A 72 12.88 -7.38 -10.95
C PRO A 72 11.98 -8.57 -11.32
N ASN A 73 11.92 -9.60 -10.46
CA ASN A 73 11.08 -10.79 -10.64
C ASN A 73 9.79 -10.75 -9.80
N GLY A 74 9.43 -9.57 -9.28
CA GLY A 74 8.32 -9.43 -8.35
C GLY A 74 8.70 -9.69 -6.89
N VAL A 75 7.99 -9.02 -5.97
CA VAL A 75 8.26 -9.11 -4.53
C VAL A 75 8.06 -10.52 -3.97
N SER A 76 7.07 -11.28 -4.45
CA SER A 76 6.78 -12.62 -3.95
C SER A 76 7.94 -13.58 -4.17
N ALA A 77 8.63 -13.50 -5.31
CA ALA A 77 9.81 -14.33 -5.59
C ALA A 77 10.95 -14.08 -4.60
N TYR A 78 11.13 -12.82 -4.18
CA TYR A 78 12.11 -12.46 -3.15
C TYR A 78 11.72 -13.00 -1.78
N VAL A 79 10.44 -12.88 -1.39
CA VAL A 79 9.96 -13.39 -0.11
C VAL A 79 9.94 -14.92 -0.06
N ASP A 80 9.75 -15.61 -1.19
CA ASP A 80 9.90 -17.06 -1.29
C ASP A 80 11.34 -17.52 -0.99
N LEU A 81 12.35 -16.80 -1.51
CA LEU A 81 13.75 -17.05 -1.17
C LEU A 81 14.01 -16.86 0.33
N MET A 82 13.49 -15.77 0.92
CA MET A 82 13.60 -15.55 2.37
C MET A 82 12.96 -16.69 3.16
N THR A 83 11.76 -17.11 2.76
CA THR A 83 11.01 -18.18 3.42
C THR A 83 11.76 -19.52 3.37
N ASN A 84 12.54 -19.77 2.32
CA ASN A 84 13.39 -20.96 2.22
C ASN A 84 14.63 -20.91 3.12
N LEU A 85 15.17 -19.72 3.36
CA LEU A 85 16.36 -19.52 4.19
C LEU A 85 16.04 -19.34 5.69
N ILE A 86 14.83 -18.88 6.01
CA ILE A 86 14.39 -18.56 7.36
C ILE A 86 13.20 -19.47 7.71
N PRO A 87 13.44 -20.67 8.28
CA PRO A 87 12.37 -21.61 8.63
C PRO A 87 11.28 -21.01 9.52
N GLY A 88 11.63 -20.05 10.38
CA GLY A 88 10.71 -19.34 11.27
C GLY A 88 9.61 -18.53 10.55
N MET A 89 9.74 -18.28 9.24
CA MET A 89 8.68 -17.67 8.44
C MET A 89 7.58 -18.67 8.05
N LYS A 90 7.82 -19.99 8.16
CA LYS A 90 6.85 -21.04 7.79
C LYS A 90 6.00 -21.52 8.97
N ASP A 91 6.53 -21.42 10.19
CA ASP A 91 5.94 -22.00 11.39
C ASP A 91 5.29 -20.97 12.33
N GLY A 92 5.31 -19.69 11.97
CA GLY A 92 4.75 -18.61 12.78
C GLY A 92 5.64 -18.17 13.95
N THR A 93 6.91 -18.58 13.97
CA THR A 93 7.92 -18.05 14.89
C THR A 93 8.19 -16.57 14.60
N VAL A 94 8.33 -16.22 13.33
CA VAL A 94 8.37 -14.83 12.87
C VAL A 94 6.93 -14.36 12.71
N ARG A 95 6.53 -13.35 13.47
CA ARG A 95 5.17 -12.77 13.42
C ARG A 95 5.13 -11.32 13.01
N THR A 96 6.26 -10.63 13.12
CA THR A 96 6.34 -9.19 12.85
C THR A 96 7.60 -8.85 12.08
N ALA A 97 7.52 -7.84 11.22
CA ALA A 97 8.64 -7.30 10.47
C ALA A 97 8.64 -5.77 10.46
N ILE A 98 9.81 -5.17 10.29
CA ILE A 98 9.97 -3.73 10.06
C ILE A 98 10.48 -3.54 8.63
N ASP A 99 9.69 -2.86 7.80
CA ASP A 99 10.01 -2.54 6.40
C ASP A 99 10.50 -1.09 6.28
N THR A 100 11.81 -0.88 6.24
CA THR A 100 12.40 0.45 6.11
C THR A 100 12.64 0.79 4.65
N GLY A 101 12.12 1.92 4.18
CA GLY A 101 12.23 2.32 2.76
C GLY A 101 11.14 1.70 1.87
N CYS A 102 10.01 1.33 2.46
CA CYS A 102 8.96 0.47 1.87
C CYS A 102 8.29 1.01 0.59
N GLY A 103 8.42 2.31 0.30
CA GLY A 103 7.73 2.97 -0.81
C GLY A 103 6.21 2.75 -0.75
N VAL A 104 5.70 1.83 -1.56
CA VAL A 104 4.28 1.46 -1.67
C VAL A 104 3.89 0.18 -0.92
N ALA A 105 4.73 -0.24 0.05
CA ALA A 105 4.49 -1.36 0.98
C ALA A 105 4.34 -2.75 0.33
N SER A 106 4.85 -2.96 -0.89
CA SER A 106 4.71 -4.25 -1.59
C SER A 106 5.33 -5.44 -0.82
N TRP A 107 6.43 -5.23 -0.08
CA TRP A 107 7.05 -6.28 0.73
C TRP A 107 6.23 -6.59 1.98
N GLY A 108 5.81 -5.55 2.71
CA GLY A 108 4.90 -5.71 3.84
C GLY A 108 3.58 -6.40 3.48
N GLY A 109 2.99 -6.06 2.32
CA GLY A 109 1.80 -6.73 1.82
C GLY A 109 2.02 -8.22 1.49
N ASP A 110 3.17 -8.59 0.92
CA ASP A 110 3.48 -10.01 0.68
C ASP A 110 3.71 -10.79 1.97
N LEU A 111 4.30 -10.16 2.99
CA LEU A 111 4.45 -10.73 4.32
C LEU A 111 3.10 -10.91 5.04
N LEU A 112 2.15 -10.00 4.84
CA LEU A 112 0.82 -10.10 5.42
C LEU A 112 0.07 -11.35 4.91
N ASP A 113 0.19 -11.67 3.63
CA ASP A 113 -0.35 -12.92 3.06
C ASP A 113 0.25 -14.19 3.70
N ARG A 114 1.45 -14.07 4.28
CA ARG A 114 2.16 -15.16 4.98
C ARG A 114 1.95 -15.12 6.50
N GLY A 115 1.04 -14.28 6.98
CA GLY A 115 0.73 -14.15 8.41
C GLY A 115 1.77 -13.37 9.22
N ILE A 116 2.59 -12.55 8.57
CA ILE A 116 3.60 -11.70 9.21
C ILE A 116 3.15 -10.24 9.13
N LEU A 117 2.87 -9.64 10.29
CA LEU A 117 2.43 -8.25 10.39
C LEU A 117 3.62 -7.30 10.21
N THR A 118 3.54 -6.41 9.25
CA THR A 118 4.65 -5.52 8.91
C THR A 118 4.37 -4.09 9.31
N VAL A 119 5.34 -3.45 9.98
CA VAL A 119 5.36 -1.99 10.19
C VAL A 119 6.24 -1.38 9.12
N SER A 120 5.63 -0.55 8.26
CA SER A 120 6.28 0.02 7.09
C SER A 120 6.64 1.49 7.32
N LEU A 121 7.93 1.81 7.18
CA LEU A 121 8.49 3.14 7.35
C LEU A 121 8.96 3.67 5.99
N ALA A 122 8.13 4.50 5.36
CA ALA A 122 8.49 5.19 4.13
C ALA A 122 9.21 6.52 4.43
N PRO A 123 10.26 6.88 3.67
CA PRO A 123 10.77 8.25 3.70
C PRO A 123 9.64 9.20 3.27
N ARG A 124 9.63 10.41 3.84
CA ARG A 124 8.79 11.50 3.33
C ARG A 124 9.34 11.89 1.96
N ASP A 125 8.81 11.25 0.94
CA ASP A 125 9.17 11.52 -0.43
C ASP A 125 8.44 12.78 -0.91
N ASN A 126 9.09 13.60 -1.73
CA ASN A 126 8.49 14.77 -2.41
C ASN A 126 7.34 14.38 -3.37
N HIS A 127 7.13 13.08 -3.48
CA HIS A 127 6.23 12.38 -4.37
C HIS A 127 4.87 12.05 -3.74
N GLU A 128 4.55 12.50 -2.52
CA GLU A 128 3.23 12.58 -1.80
C GLU A 128 2.22 11.40 -1.85
N ALA A 129 2.38 10.41 -2.72
CA ALA A 129 1.39 9.41 -3.08
C ALA A 129 1.78 8.00 -2.62
N GLN A 130 3.04 7.75 -2.26
CA GLN A 130 3.51 6.40 -1.91
C GLN A 130 2.86 5.89 -0.62
N VAL A 131 2.75 6.74 0.40
CA VAL A 131 2.04 6.42 1.64
C VAL A 131 0.54 6.23 1.37
N GLN A 132 -0.07 7.08 0.54
CA GLN A 132 -1.46 6.89 0.16
C GLN A 132 -1.66 5.56 -0.57
N PHE A 133 -0.77 5.18 -1.50
CA PHE A 133 -0.84 3.88 -2.16
C PHE A 133 -0.74 2.73 -1.17
N ALA A 134 0.14 2.80 -0.16
CA ALA A 134 0.18 1.77 0.88
C ALA A 134 -1.15 1.68 1.63
N LEU A 135 -1.73 2.81 2.03
CA LEU A 135 -3.03 2.86 2.74
C LEU A 135 -4.20 2.32 1.91
N GLU A 136 -4.19 2.55 0.59
CA GLU A 136 -5.24 2.03 -0.31
C GLU A 136 -5.10 0.51 -0.59
N ARG A 137 -3.95 -0.09 -0.24
CA ARG A 137 -3.59 -1.47 -0.56
C ARG A 137 -3.59 -2.40 0.65
N ASP A 138 -3.30 -1.88 1.84
CA ASP A 138 -3.16 -2.64 3.10
C ASP A 138 -4.37 -2.46 4.05
N ALA A 139 -5.59 -2.33 3.48
CA ALA A 139 -6.86 -2.13 4.22
C ALA A 139 -7.73 -3.39 4.37
#